data_AF-A0A3S1BU67-F1
#
_entry.id   AF-A0A3S1BU67-F1
#
_cell.length_a   1.000
_cell.length_b   1.000
_cell.length_c   1.000
_cell.angle_alpha   90.00
_cell.angle_beta   90.00
_cell.angle_gamma   90.00
#
_symmetry.space_group_name_H-M   'P 1'
#
loop_
_entity.id
_entity.type
_entity.pdbx_description
1 polymer ?
#
loop_
_entity_poly.entity_id
_entity_poly.type
_entity_poly.pdbx_seq_one_letter_code
_entity_poly.pdbx_strand_id
1 'polypeptide(L)'
;GSKRIPINIVVLLPEEESRLFSIKRVRPAIKLATENVTSSNILTRHELVTSYADSKCHIAEAMNEAIKATVRGQVHAFLGPVCDYSVSPVARQAKYWNIPLITSGAMASDFLMRRSTLYTTLTRVGPNYDTFI
;
A
#
# COMPACT_ATOMS: atom_id res chain seq x y z
N GLY A 1 28.25 11.68 10.18
CA GLY A 1 27.25 11.53 9.10
C GLY A 1 25.88 11.79 9.67
N SER A 2 25.10 12.67 9.06
CA SER A 2 23.79 13.10 9.56
C SER A 2 22.79 11.93 9.59
N LYS A 3 22.07 11.76 10.70
CA LYS A 3 21.01 10.74 10.85
C LYS A 3 19.88 11.02 9.83
N ARG A 4 19.50 10.03 9.03
CA ARG A 4 18.37 10.13 8.07
C ARG A 4 17.04 10.00 8.80
N ILE A 5 16.00 10.64 8.28
CA ILE A 5 14.64 10.59 8.82
C ILE A 5 13.86 9.46 8.12
N PRO A 6 13.28 8.50 8.85
CA PRO A 6 12.62 7.37 8.24
C PRO A 6 11.25 7.74 7.65
N ILE A 7 10.99 7.28 6.44
CA ILE A 7 9.68 7.27 5.79
C ILE A 7 9.15 5.83 5.86
N ASN A 8 8.32 5.58 6.88
CA ASN A 8 7.69 4.29 7.13
C ASN A 8 6.59 3.98 6.11
N ILE A 9 6.78 2.91 5.36
CA ILE A 9 5.85 2.39 4.37
C ILE A 9 5.37 1.02 4.84
N VAL A 10 4.06 0.81 4.86
CA VAL A 10 3.45 -0.47 5.20
C VAL A 10 3.03 -1.17 3.92
N VAL A 11 3.61 -2.34 3.67
CA VAL A 11 3.25 -3.22 2.56
C VAL A 11 2.20 -4.21 3.07
N LEU A 12 0.95 -4.01 2.66
CA LEU A 12 -0.19 -4.80 3.11
C LEU A 12 -0.63 -5.73 1.97
N LEU A 13 -0.14 -6.96 1.95
CA LEU A 13 -0.32 -7.93 0.85
C LEU A 13 -0.55 -9.33 1.44
N PRO A 14 -1.15 -10.29 0.71
CA PRO A 14 -1.34 -11.63 1.25
C PRO A 14 0.00 -12.38 1.38
N GLU A 15 0.13 -13.22 2.41
CA GLU A 15 1.26 -14.17 2.50
C GLU A 15 1.08 -15.39 1.59
N GLU A 16 -0.15 -15.76 1.27
CA GLU A 16 -0.52 -16.93 0.46
C GLU A 16 0.20 -16.98 -0.90
N GLU A 17 1.15 -17.91 -1.07
CA GLU A 17 2.06 -17.97 -2.24
C GLU A 17 1.39 -18.33 -3.58
N SER A 18 0.17 -18.89 -3.53
CA SER A 18 -0.67 -19.17 -4.70
C SER A 18 -0.99 -17.89 -5.49
N ARG A 19 -1.00 -16.74 -4.80
CA ARG A 19 -1.29 -15.43 -5.38
C ARG A 19 -0.03 -14.82 -5.99
N LEU A 20 -0.18 -14.29 -7.21
CA LEU A 20 0.89 -13.64 -7.96
C LEU A 20 1.49 -12.42 -7.24
N PHE A 21 0.68 -11.75 -6.40
CA PHE A 21 1.02 -10.55 -5.64
C PHE A 21 1.30 -10.82 -4.16
N SER A 22 1.66 -12.06 -3.81
CA SER A 22 2.03 -12.41 -2.44
C SER A 22 3.28 -11.67 -1.96
N ILE A 23 3.40 -11.46 -0.65
CA ILE A 23 4.55 -10.80 -0.02
C ILE A 23 5.86 -11.44 -0.49
N LYS A 24 5.93 -12.78 -0.52
CA LYS A 24 7.14 -13.51 -0.93
C LYS A 24 7.59 -13.16 -2.36
N ARG A 25 6.64 -12.98 -3.28
CA ARG A 25 6.92 -12.64 -4.69
C ARG A 25 7.26 -11.16 -4.87
N VAL A 26 6.62 -10.27 -4.12
CA VAL A 26 6.75 -8.81 -4.28
C VAL A 26 7.91 -8.22 -3.49
N ARG A 27 8.28 -8.79 -2.34
CA ARG A 27 9.33 -8.28 -1.45
C ARG A 27 10.68 -8.05 -2.16
N PRO A 28 11.19 -8.94 -3.03
CA PRO A 28 12.44 -8.70 -3.75
C PRO A 28 12.40 -7.43 -4.61
N ALA A 29 11.30 -7.18 -5.31
CA ALA A 29 11.14 -5.99 -6.14
C ALA A 29 11.13 -4.70 -5.31
N ILE A 30 10.43 -4.70 -4.17
CA ILE A 30 10.43 -3.56 -3.24
C ILE A 30 11.83 -3.31 -2.69
N LYS A 31 12.57 -4.37 -2.32
CA LYS A 31 13.94 -4.26 -1.84
C LYS A 31 14.84 -3.57 -2.87
N LEU A 32 14.83 -4.03 -4.11
CA LEU A 32 15.60 -3.43 -5.20
C LEU A 32 15.21 -1.98 -5.46
N ALA A 33 13.91 -1.66 -5.41
CA ALA A 33 13.44 -0.28 -5.57
C ALA A 33 13.94 0.63 -4.43
N THR A 34 13.89 0.17 -3.18
CA THR A 34 14.41 0.91 -2.02
C THR A 34 15.92 1.13 -2.10
N GLU A 35 16.68 0.12 -2.53
CA GLU A 35 18.13 0.23 -2.75
C GLU A 35 18.46 1.25 -3.84
N ASN A 36 17.71 1.24 -4.95
CA ASN A 36 17.88 2.19 -6.05
C ASN A 36 17.56 3.63 -5.62
N VAL A 37 16.45 3.86 -4.91
CA VAL A 37 16.11 5.18 -4.35
C VAL A 37 17.19 5.67 -3.38
N THR A 38 17.74 4.77 -2.57
CA THR A 38 18.80 5.10 -1.61
C THR A 38 20.10 5.47 -2.32
N SER A 39 20.44 4.76 -3.40
CA SER A 39 21.68 4.93 -4.17
C SER A 39 21.65 6.12 -5.13
N SER A 40 20.48 6.46 -5.67
CA SER A 40 20.28 7.62 -6.55
C SER A 40 20.32 8.97 -5.82
N ASN A 41 20.39 8.96 -4.48
CA ASN A 41 20.48 10.14 -3.62
C ASN A 41 19.35 11.17 -3.82
N ILE A 42 18.19 10.73 -4.35
CA ILE A 42 17.01 11.59 -4.54
C ILE A 42 16.37 11.97 -3.18
N LEU A 43 16.55 11.14 -2.15
CA LEU A 43 16.10 11.38 -0.77
C LEU A 43 17.29 11.70 0.14
N THR A 44 17.88 12.89 -0.01
CA THR A 44 19.12 13.26 0.68
C THR A 44 19.05 13.26 2.22
N ARG A 45 17.85 13.49 2.79
CA ARG A 45 17.62 13.55 4.25
C ARG A 45 16.76 12.41 4.78
N HIS A 46 16.27 11.54 3.91
CA HIS A 46 15.29 10.52 4.28
C HIS A 46 15.75 9.12 3.88
N GLU A 47 15.17 8.13 4.54
CA GLU A 47 15.34 6.72 4.17
C GLU A 47 13.98 6.05 4.10
N LEU A 48 13.76 5.20 3.11
CA LEU A 48 12.53 4.43 3.02
C LEU A 48 12.65 3.20 3.92
N VAL A 49 11.69 3.03 4.83
CA VAL A 49 11.63 1.86 5.72
C VAL A 49 10.35 1.11 5.41
N THR A 50 10.47 -0.13 4.95
CA THR A 50 9.32 -0.96 4.60
C THR A 50 9.03 -2.00 5.69
N SER A 51 7.76 -2.14 6.04
CA SER A 51 7.24 -3.20 6.90
C SER A 51 6.18 -3.99 6.14
N TYR A 52 5.92 -5.24 6.54
CA TYR A 52 5.01 -6.13 5.84
C TYR A 52 3.94 -6.64 6.80
N ALA A 53 2.70 -6.72 6.32
CA ALA A 53 1.60 -7.32 7.07
C ALA A 53 0.70 -8.13 6.13
N ASP A 54 0.22 -9.27 6.62
CA ASP A 54 -0.62 -10.19 5.85
C ASP A 54 -2.04 -9.66 5.73
N SER A 55 -2.45 -9.30 4.52
CA SER A 55 -3.82 -8.85 4.27
C SER A 55 -4.82 -10.02 4.21
N LYS A 56 -4.33 -11.26 4.05
CA LYS A 56 -5.11 -12.49 3.78
C LYS A 56 -6.10 -12.37 2.63
N CYS A 57 -5.99 -11.33 1.80
CA CYS A 57 -7.01 -10.97 0.81
C CYS A 57 -8.44 -10.88 1.42
N HIS A 58 -8.53 -10.57 2.72
CA HIS A 58 -9.78 -10.61 3.47
C HIS A 58 -10.16 -9.20 3.96
N ILE A 59 -11.46 -8.93 4.06
CA ILE A 59 -12.00 -7.61 4.42
C ILE A 59 -11.60 -7.18 5.84
N ALA A 60 -11.83 -8.05 6.82
CA ALA A 60 -11.60 -7.73 8.23
C ALA A 60 -10.11 -7.80 8.62
N GLU A 61 -9.37 -8.75 8.04
CA GLU A 61 -7.97 -9.00 8.40
C GLU A 61 -7.07 -7.86 7.89
N ALA A 62 -7.26 -7.45 6.64
CA ALA A 62 -6.52 -6.32 6.08
C ALA A 62 -6.75 -5.02 6.88
N MET A 63 -8.00 -4.75 7.28
CA MET A 63 -8.32 -3.58 8.10
C MET A 63 -7.70 -3.66 9.49
N ASN A 64 -7.75 -4.83 10.13
CA ASN A 64 -7.14 -5.06 11.44
C ASN A 64 -5.62 -4.82 11.40
N GLU A 65 -4.92 -5.35 10.40
CA GLU A 65 -3.48 -5.12 10.25
C GLU A 65 -3.15 -3.66 9.93
N ALA A 66 -3.97 -2.97 9.12
CA ALA A 66 -3.80 -1.55 8.88
C ALA A 66 -3.95 -0.72 10.17
N ILE A 67 -4.95 -1.03 11.02
CA ILE A 67 -5.12 -0.38 12.33
C ILE A 67 -3.93 -0.68 13.25
N LYS A 68 -3.49 -1.94 13.35
CA LYS A 68 -2.31 -2.28 14.14
C LYS A 68 -1.09 -1.49 13.71
N ALA A 69 -0.88 -1.32 12.40
CA ALA A 69 0.25 -0.56 11.87
C ALA A 69 0.17 0.93 12.26
N THR A 70 -0.99 1.57 12.10
CA THR A 70 -1.16 2.99 12.46
C THR A 70 -1.12 3.25 13.96
N VAL A 71 -1.56 2.30 14.79
CA VAL A 71 -1.47 2.39 16.25
C VAL A 71 -0.03 2.18 16.75
N ARG A 72 0.74 1.27 16.12
CA ARG A 72 2.13 0.99 16.52
C ARG A 72 3.08 2.14 16.22
N GLY A 73 2.78 2.99 15.25
CA GLY A 73 3.63 4.12 14.92
C GLY A 73 3.17 4.87 13.67
N GLN A 74 3.96 5.88 13.30
CA GLN A 74 3.67 6.71 12.14
C GLN A 74 3.80 5.91 10.85
N VAL A 75 2.71 5.84 10.09
CA VAL A 75 2.68 5.27 8.74
C VAL A 75 2.58 6.43 7.74
N HIS A 76 3.52 6.51 6.80
CA HIS A 76 3.56 7.57 5.79
C HIS A 76 2.87 7.17 4.48
N ALA A 77 2.82 5.88 4.17
CA ALA A 77 2.13 5.36 3.00
C ALA A 77 1.78 3.88 3.16
N PHE A 78 0.73 3.45 2.48
CA PHE A 78 0.43 2.04 2.24
C PHE A 78 0.79 1.66 0.80
N LEU A 79 1.47 0.51 0.65
CA LEU A 79 1.57 -0.21 -0.61
C LEU A 79 0.69 -1.46 -0.54
N GLY A 80 -0.30 -1.54 -1.43
CA GLY A 80 -1.43 -2.46 -1.27
C GLY A 80 -2.51 -1.90 -0.31
N PRO A 81 -3.58 -2.66 -0.01
CA PRO A 81 -3.88 -4.02 -0.48
C PRO A 81 -4.11 -4.14 -1.98
N VAL A 82 -4.19 -5.37 -2.49
CA VAL A 82 -4.47 -5.63 -3.93
C VAL A 82 -5.90 -6.13 -4.14
N CYS A 83 -6.39 -7.03 -3.29
CA CYS A 83 -7.75 -7.56 -3.42
C CYS A 83 -8.80 -6.50 -3.13
N ASP A 84 -9.85 -6.42 -3.95
CA ASP A 84 -10.93 -5.42 -3.81
C ASP A 84 -11.55 -5.43 -2.41
N TYR A 85 -11.81 -6.61 -1.85
CA TYR A 85 -12.33 -6.77 -0.49
C TYR A 85 -11.41 -6.21 0.60
N SER A 86 -10.09 -6.31 0.41
CA SER A 86 -9.11 -5.75 1.34
C SER A 86 -8.92 -4.25 1.14
N VAL A 87 -8.88 -3.78 -0.11
CA VAL A 87 -8.69 -2.34 -0.40
C VAL A 87 -9.87 -1.53 0.11
N SER A 88 -11.10 -2.03 -0.08
CA SER A 88 -12.32 -1.27 0.21
C SER A 88 -12.38 -0.64 1.61
N PRO A 89 -12.20 -1.39 2.72
CA PRO A 89 -12.21 -0.79 4.05
C PRO A 89 -10.97 0.06 4.33
N VAL A 90 -9.78 -0.41 3.92
CA VAL A 90 -8.52 0.28 4.21
C VAL A 90 -8.47 1.64 3.52
N ALA A 91 -8.87 1.73 2.25
CA ALA A 91 -8.89 2.99 1.50
C ALA A 91 -9.94 3.98 2.02
N ARG A 92 -11.11 3.50 2.46
CA ARG A 92 -12.14 4.36 3.10
C ARG A 92 -11.64 4.95 4.41
N GLN A 93 -10.84 4.20 5.16
CA GLN A 93 -10.27 4.66 6.42
C GLN A 93 -9.03 5.54 6.20
N ALA A 94 -8.20 5.24 5.20
CA ALA A 94 -6.96 5.95 4.90
C ALA A 94 -7.15 7.46 4.67
N LYS A 95 -8.31 7.88 4.14
CA LYS A 95 -8.63 9.31 3.99
C LYS A 95 -8.71 10.04 5.34
N TYR A 96 -9.21 9.38 6.39
CA TYR A 96 -9.30 9.97 7.73
C TYR A 96 -7.96 9.96 8.47
N TRP A 97 -7.11 8.99 8.15
CA TRP A 97 -5.73 8.98 8.63
C TRP A 97 -4.83 9.93 7.85
N ASN A 98 -5.32 10.48 6.73
CA ASN A 98 -4.56 11.33 5.82
C ASN A 98 -3.29 10.62 5.28
N ILE A 99 -3.41 9.31 5.03
CA ILE A 99 -2.32 8.45 4.53
C ILE A 99 -2.61 8.07 3.07
N PRO A 100 -1.67 8.27 2.14
CA PRO A 100 -1.80 7.79 0.76
C PRO A 100 -1.79 6.26 0.71
N LEU A 101 -2.71 5.69 -0.08
CA LEU A 101 -2.77 4.26 -0.37
C LEU A 101 -2.51 4.03 -1.85
N ILE A 102 -1.44 3.33 -2.18
CA ILE A 102 -1.02 3.05 -3.55
C ILE A 102 -1.19 1.56 -3.80
N THR A 103 -1.93 1.19 -4.85
CA THR A 103 -2.24 -0.22 -5.14
C THR A 103 -2.16 -0.55 -6.63
N SER A 104 -1.72 -1.76 -6.95
CA SER A 104 -1.82 -2.35 -8.29
C SER A 104 -3.14 -3.10 -8.53
N GLY A 105 -4.02 -3.19 -7.52
CA GLY A 105 -5.34 -3.80 -7.61
C GLY A 105 -6.47 -2.77 -7.60
N ALA A 106 -7.53 -3.03 -6.82
CA ALA A 106 -8.72 -2.18 -6.73
C ALA A 106 -9.42 -2.04 -8.10
N MET A 107 -9.81 -3.17 -8.68
CA MET A 107 -10.31 -3.27 -10.05
C MET A 107 -11.82 -3.07 -10.16
N ALA A 108 -12.56 -3.17 -9.06
CA ALA A 108 -13.99 -2.86 -9.06
C ALA A 108 -14.26 -1.38 -9.43
N SER A 109 -15.30 -1.16 -10.25
CA SER A 109 -15.69 0.17 -10.76
C SER A 109 -16.00 1.20 -9.66
N ASP A 110 -16.45 0.75 -8.48
CA ASP A 110 -16.74 1.62 -7.34
C ASP A 110 -15.51 2.46 -6.91
N PHE A 111 -14.30 1.91 -7.05
CA PHE A 111 -13.06 2.63 -6.75
C PHE A 111 -12.82 3.84 -7.67
N LEU A 112 -13.35 3.81 -8.90
CA LEU A 112 -13.35 4.94 -9.81
C LEU A 112 -14.55 5.86 -9.53
N MET A 113 -15.76 5.30 -9.51
CA MET A 113 -17.01 6.07 -9.39
C MET A 113 -17.08 6.90 -8.10
N ARG A 114 -16.48 6.39 -7.01
CA ARG A 114 -16.46 7.05 -5.70
C ARG A 114 -15.09 7.59 -5.31
N ARG A 115 -14.21 7.80 -6.28
CA ARG A 115 -12.85 8.31 -6.06
C ARG A 115 -12.83 9.63 -5.28
N SER A 116 -13.71 10.56 -5.64
CA SER A 116 -13.77 11.90 -5.03
C SER A 116 -14.44 11.94 -3.65
N THR A 117 -15.08 10.84 -3.21
CA THR A 117 -15.87 10.83 -1.96
C THR A 117 -15.38 9.79 -0.95
N LEU A 118 -15.19 8.54 -1.38
CA LEU A 118 -14.80 7.43 -0.52
C LEU A 118 -13.31 7.10 -0.58
N TYR A 119 -12.66 7.33 -1.72
CA TYR A 119 -11.30 6.84 -1.99
C TYR A 119 -10.34 7.97 -2.38
N THR A 120 -10.40 9.10 -1.66
CA THR A 120 -9.68 10.34 -2.02
C THR A 120 -8.16 10.25 -1.90
N THR A 121 -7.65 9.33 -1.07
CA THR A 121 -6.21 9.06 -0.92
C THR A 121 -5.75 7.81 -1.67
N LEU A 122 -6.62 7.19 -2.47
CA LEU A 122 -6.33 5.99 -3.25
C LEU A 122 -5.72 6.32 -4.61
N THR A 123 -4.55 5.77 -4.88
CA THR A 123 -3.90 5.80 -6.21
C THR A 123 -3.75 4.38 -6.75
N ARG A 124 -4.34 4.14 -7.92
CA ARG A 124 -4.21 2.87 -8.64
C ARG A 124 -3.07 2.97 -9.65
N VAL A 125 -2.18 1.98 -9.68
CA VAL A 125 -1.06 1.87 -10.64
C VAL A 125 -1.14 0.60 -11.51
N GLY A 126 -2.21 -0.18 -11.35
CA GLY A 126 -2.47 -1.40 -12.12
C GLY A 126 -3.26 -1.15 -13.41
N PRO A 127 -3.54 -2.21 -14.18
CA PRO A 127 -4.37 -2.14 -15.37
C PRO A 127 -5.72 -1.48 -15.07
N ASN A 128 -6.15 -0.58 -15.95
CA ASN A 128 -7.48 -0.02 -15.89
C ASN A 128 -8.36 -0.71 -16.92
N TYR A 129 -9.35 -1.48 -16.47
CA TYR A 129 -10.33 -2.12 -17.34
C TYR A 129 -11.57 -1.24 -17.60
N ASP A 130 -11.63 -0.05 -16.99
CA ASP A 130 -12.70 0.93 -17.18
C ASP A 130 -12.67 1.53 -18.62
N THR A 131 -11.65 1.23 -19.44
CA THR A 131 -11.58 1.65 -20.86
C THR A 131 -12.37 0.75 -21.82
N PHE A 132 -12.98 -0.33 -21.34
CA PHE A 132 -13.78 -1.27 -22.17
C PHE A 132 -15.29 -1.15 -21.95
N ILE A 133 -15.74 -0.09 -21.26
CA ILE A 133 -17.15 0.20 -20.95
C ILE A 133 -17.52 1.60 -21.44
#